data_AF-A0AAD5QR73-F1
#
_entry.id   AF-A0AAD5QR73-F1
#
_cell.length_a   1.000
_cell.length_b   1.000
_cell.length_c   1.000
_cell.angle_alpha   90.00
_cell.angle_beta   90.00
_cell.angle_gamma   90.00
#
_symmetry.space_group_name_H-M   'P 1'
#
loop_
_entity.id
_entity.type
_entity.pdbx_description
1 polymer ?
#
loop_
_entity_poly.entity_id
_entity_poly.type
_entity_poly.pdbx_seq_one_letter_code
_entity_poly.pdbx_strand_id
1 'polypeptide(L)'
;MRCGKNPEITNVGGTDGRRVNVLYADTLFLIFEGIAALLETNQPIVENSYGPDKLLDFVQILQVEIDQIVGKVIDSFTMKRQLDKRVKAAERILRDDRHSDNKVGGLAHTDDDFGDIDEERRKRLEEEKVRRKEEREKKLDQLLNRSLVGSKMQELLGNYLLMEQYYMDESIRKAIDTDVKEEGLLSSVVDDVLFLVRKCVRRAMSSGSVDCVCAALNNGVPLLETTFYRHLYNAIQAGYPSTNFATEALQTAQNAYSVIQHGKTAMFFASH
;
A
#
# COMPACT_ATOMS: atom_id res chain seq x y z
N MET A 1 34.57 -14.67 22.08
CA MET A 1 34.62 -15.51 20.85
C MET A 1 34.45 -14.60 19.64
N ARG A 2 35.29 -14.74 18.61
CA ARG A 2 35.11 -14.03 17.32
C ARG A 2 34.29 -14.93 16.38
N CYS A 3 33.23 -14.40 15.80
CA CYS A 3 32.52 -14.97 14.65
C CYS A 3 31.69 -13.84 14.02
N GLY A 4 31.71 -13.57 12.71
CA GLY A 4 32.58 -14.10 11.66
C GLY A 4 32.15 -13.51 10.33
N LYS A 5 33.00 -12.70 9.68
CA LYS A 5 32.86 -12.13 8.32
C LYS A 5 31.44 -11.68 7.91
N ASN A 6 31.14 -10.39 8.10
CA ASN A 6 30.13 -9.71 7.28
C ASN A 6 30.55 -9.86 5.80
N PRO A 7 29.68 -10.31 4.87
CA PRO A 7 30.01 -10.30 3.45
C PRO A 7 30.12 -8.86 2.94
N GLU A 8 31.08 -8.61 2.05
CA GLU A 8 31.44 -7.29 1.51
C GLU A 8 30.41 -6.71 0.50
N ILE A 9 29.20 -7.27 0.47
CA ILE A 9 28.07 -6.86 -0.40
C ILE A 9 27.52 -5.45 -0.10
N THR A 10 28.04 -4.75 0.91
CA THR A 10 27.59 -3.39 1.30
C THR A 10 28.49 -2.26 0.78
N ASN A 11 29.60 -2.56 0.11
CA ASN A 11 30.52 -1.57 -0.46
C ASN A 11 30.27 -1.23 -1.94
N VAL A 12 29.28 -1.87 -2.58
CA VAL A 12 29.00 -1.68 -4.02
C VAL A 12 28.05 -0.50 -4.27
N GLY A 13 27.11 -0.24 -3.34
CA GLY A 13 26.25 0.95 -3.36
C GLY A 13 26.97 2.19 -2.82
N GLY A 14 26.90 3.31 -3.56
CA GLY A 14 27.70 4.52 -3.32
C GLY A 14 27.67 5.05 -1.88
N THR A 15 28.85 5.24 -1.29
CA THR A 15 29.06 5.59 0.12
C THR A 15 28.85 7.06 0.47
N ASP A 16 28.00 7.80 -0.27
CA ASP A 16 27.63 9.18 0.11
C ASP A 16 26.61 9.12 1.27
N GLY A 17 26.86 9.88 2.34
CA GLY A 17 26.05 9.87 3.57
C GLY A 17 24.57 10.19 3.36
N ARG A 18 24.22 10.84 2.24
CA ARG A 18 22.84 11.13 1.83
C ARG A 18 22.08 9.94 1.24
N ARG A 19 22.76 8.89 0.76
CA ARG A 19 22.15 7.71 0.11
C ARG A 19 22.04 6.46 0.99
N VAL A 20 22.44 6.52 2.26
CA VAL A 20 22.33 5.41 3.23
C VAL A 20 20.89 4.84 3.36
N ASN A 21 19.87 5.63 3.04
CA ASN A 21 18.48 5.18 3.03
C ASN A 21 18.14 4.27 1.84
N VAL A 22 18.77 4.49 0.68
CA VAL A 22 18.54 3.76 -0.58
C VAL A 22 19.64 2.75 -0.93
N LEU A 23 20.71 2.66 -0.13
CA LEU A 23 21.88 1.79 -0.38
C LEU A 23 21.55 0.36 -0.81
N TYR A 24 20.50 -0.25 -0.24
CA TYR A 24 20.06 -1.60 -0.63
C TYR A 24 19.39 -1.63 -2.01
N ALA A 25 18.59 -0.62 -2.35
CA ALA A 25 17.98 -0.48 -3.68
C ALA A 25 19.05 -0.14 -4.73
N ASP A 26 20.00 0.76 -4.43
CA ASP A 26 21.15 1.05 -5.29
C ASP A 26 22.00 -0.22 -5.52
N THR A 27 22.16 -1.08 -4.50
CA THR A 27 22.87 -2.37 -4.63
C THR A 27 22.10 -3.35 -5.53
N LEU A 28 20.77 -3.48 -5.37
CA LEU A 28 19.94 -4.31 -6.24
C LEU A 28 19.95 -3.81 -7.69
N PHE A 29 19.92 -2.49 -7.90
CA PHE A 29 19.99 -1.88 -9.22
C PHE A 29 21.29 -2.28 -9.95
N LEU A 30 22.44 -2.14 -9.29
CA LEU A 30 23.75 -2.54 -9.85
C LEU A 30 23.84 -4.04 -10.14
N ILE A 31 23.20 -4.88 -9.32
CA ILE A 31 23.10 -6.33 -9.58
C ILE A 31 22.29 -6.59 -10.86
N PHE A 32 21.10 -5.99 -11.00
CA PHE A 32 20.25 -6.18 -12.18
C PHE A 32 20.85 -5.59 -13.46
N GLU A 33 21.54 -4.44 -13.38
CA GLU A 33 22.30 -3.85 -14.48
C GLU A 33 23.43 -4.79 -14.94
N GLY A 34 24.20 -5.35 -14.00
CA GLY A 34 25.24 -6.33 -14.29
C GLY A 34 24.70 -7.63 -14.91
N ILE A 35 23.54 -8.11 -14.45
CA ILE A 35 22.85 -9.28 -15.03
C ILE A 35 22.38 -8.99 -16.46
N ALA A 36 21.82 -7.81 -16.73
CA ALA A 36 21.35 -7.41 -18.05
C ALA A 36 22.52 -7.34 -19.05
N ALA A 37 23.62 -6.69 -18.68
CA ALA A 37 24.83 -6.62 -19.50
C ALA A 37 25.46 -8.01 -19.74
N LEU A 38 25.44 -8.90 -18.73
CA LEU A 38 25.90 -10.27 -18.85
C LEU A 38 25.01 -11.10 -19.80
N LEU A 39 23.69 -10.92 -19.74
CA LEU A 39 22.75 -11.58 -20.65
C LEU A 39 22.95 -11.10 -22.10
N GLU A 40 23.03 -9.78 -22.32
CA GLU A 40 23.26 -9.16 -23.63
C GLU A 40 24.57 -9.64 -24.28
N THR A 41 25.66 -9.71 -23.49
CA THR A 41 26.97 -10.19 -23.97
C THR A 41 26.94 -11.68 -24.32
N ASN A 42 26.21 -12.51 -23.56
CA ASN A 42 26.20 -13.96 -23.74
C ASN A 42 25.11 -14.46 -24.70
N GLN A 43 24.05 -13.70 -24.97
CA GLN A 43 22.98 -14.07 -25.88
C GLN A 43 23.49 -14.57 -27.25
N PRO A 44 24.32 -13.82 -28.02
CA PRO A 44 24.79 -14.29 -29.32
C PRO A 44 25.71 -15.53 -29.20
N ILE A 45 26.39 -15.72 -28.06
CA ILE A 45 27.24 -16.89 -27.82
C ILE A 45 26.36 -18.13 -27.60
N VAL A 46 25.30 -18.00 -26.80
CA VAL A 46 24.34 -19.07 -26.51
C VAL A 46 23.58 -19.46 -27.78
N GLU A 47 23.05 -18.49 -28.52
CA GLU A 47 22.30 -18.73 -29.76
C GLU A 47 23.16 -19.41 -30.84
N ASN A 48 24.39 -18.94 -31.06
CA ASN A 48 25.27 -19.52 -32.09
C ASN A 48 25.87 -20.88 -31.70
N SER A 49 26.16 -21.12 -30.41
CA SER A 49 26.89 -22.32 -29.96
C SER A 49 25.98 -23.46 -29.50
N TYR A 50 24.80 -23.13 -28.96
CA TYR A 50 23.86 -24.10 -28.37
C TYR A 50 22.46 -24.05 -29.01
N GLY A 51 22.19 -23.06 -29.87
CA GLY A 51 20.93 -22.87 -30.58
C GLY A 51 19.96 -21.91 -29.86
N PRO A 52 19.02 -21.28 -30.59
CA PRO A 52 18.15 -20.23 -30.05
C PRO A 52 17.19 -20.73 -28.96
N ASP A 53 16.81 -22.00 -28.98
CA ASP A 53 15.94 -22.61 -27.97
C ASP A 53 16.65 -22.80 -26.60
N LYS A 54 17.95 -22.50 -26.49
CA LYS A 54 18.76 -22.67 -25.25
C LYS A 54 18.93 -21.40 -24.41
N LEU A 55 18.51 -20.24 -24.91
CA LEU A 55 18.55 -18.99 -24.13
C LEU A 55 17.69 -19.08 -22.85
N LEU A 56 16.55 -19.75 -22.90
CA LEU A 56 15.65 -19.91 -21.75
C LEU A 56 16.23 -20.86 -20.68
N ASP A 57 16.90 -21.93 -21.11
CA ASP A 57 17.61 -22.84 -20.21
C ASP A 57 18.81 -22.10 -19.52
N PHE A 58 19.48 -21.18 -20.22
CA PHE A 58 20.53 -20.31 -19.66
C PHE A 58 19.97 -19.28 -18.65
N VAL A 59 18.87 -18.61 -18.98
CA VAL A 59 18.17 -17.68 -18.06
C VAL A 59 17.70 -18.41 -16.80
N GLN A 60 17.23 -19.65 -16.92
CA GLN A 60 16.86 -20.48 -15.75
C GLN A 60 18.07 -20.73 -14.81
N ILE A 61 19.25 -21.01 -15.36
CA ILE A 61 20.47 -21.20 -14.56
C ILE A 61 20.87 -19.89 -13.87
N LEU A 62 20.84 -18.77 -14.61
CA LEU A 62 21.11 -17.44 -14.02
C LEU A 62 20.12 -17.12 -12.89
N GLN A 63 18.82 -17.37 -13.07
CA GLN A 63 17.79 -17.04 -12.06
C GLN A 63 18.08 -17.62 -10.68
N VAL A 64 18.68 -18.82 -10.59
CA VAL A 64 19.06 -19.45 -9.32
C VAL A 64 20.15 -18.65 -8.59
N GLU A 65 21.11 -18.07 -9.31
CA GLU A 65 22.14 -17.20 -8.73
C GLU A 65 21.57 -15.81 -8.37
N ILE A 66 20.68 -15.27 -9.21
CA ILE A 66 19.97 -14.01 -8.94
C ILE A 66 19.17 -14.12 -7.63
N ASP A 67 18.38 -15.19 -7.49
CA ASP A 67 17.58 -15.50 -6.30
C ASP A 67 18.46 -15.58 -5.03
N GLN A 68 19.64 -16.21 -5.10
CA GLN A 68 20.58 -16.28 -3.99
C GLN A 68 21.19 -14.93 -3.61
N ILE A 69 21.59 -14.12 -4.59
CA ILE A 69 22.26 -12.83 -4.34
C ILE A 69 21.24 -11.81 -3.83
N VAL A 70 20.12 -11.65 -4.53
CA VAL A 70 19.04 -10.72 -4.17
C VAL A 70 18.41 -11.10 -2.84
N GLY A 71 18.20 -12.39 -2.57
CA GLY A 71 17.75 -12.90 -1.28
C GLY A 71 18.62 -12.41 -0.11
N LYS A 72 19.96 -12.54 -0.23
CA LYS A 72 20.91 -12.05 0.79
C LYS A 72 20.82 -10.54 1.00
N VAL A 73 20.59 -9.76 -0.06
CA VAL A 73 20.44 -8.29 0.03
C VAL A 73 19.13 -7.90 0.73
N ILE A 74 18.01 -8.56 0.38
CA ILE A 74 16.70 -8.32 1.00
C ILE A 74 16.71 -8.75 2.48
N ASP A 75 17.25 -9.93 2.80
CA ASP A 75 17.34 -10.40 4.19
C ASP A 75 18.22 -9.46 5.04
N SER A 76 19.33 -8.97 4.47
CA SER A 76 20.19 -7.95 5.11
C SER A 76 19.47 -6.61 5.35
N PHE A 77 18.60 -6.19 4.44
CA PHE A 77 17.75 -5.01 4.60
C PHE A 77 16.73 -5.21 5.72
N THR A 78 16.00 -6.32 5.70
CA THR A 78 14.98 -6.73 6.68
C THR A 78 15.56 -6.77 8.09
N MET A 79 16.70 -7.45 8.28
CA MET A 79 17.39 -7.53 9.57
C MET A 79 17.86 -6.15 10.07
N LYS A 80 18.50 -5.34 9.22
CA LYS A 80 19.03 -4.03 9.63
C LYS A 80 17.94 -3.01 9.96
N ARG A 81 16.80 -3.06 9.25
CA ARG A 81 15.62 -2.21 9.52
C ARG A 81 14.75 -2.76 10.65
N GLN A 82 14.98 -4.00 11.09
CA GLN A 82 14.18 -4.73 12.09
C GLN A 82 12.70 -4.81 11.70
N LEU A 83 12.41 -5.06 10.41
CA LEU A 83 11.06 -5.01 9.87
C LEU A 83 10.13 -5.98 10.61
N ASP A 84 10.56 -7.21 10.89
CA ASP A 84 9.77 -8.21 11.61
C ASP A 84 9.22 -7.70 12.95
N LYS A 85 9.99 -6.91 13.68
CA LYS A 85 9.59 -6.35 14.97
C LYS A 85 8.58 -5.22 14.81
N ARG A 86 8.75 -4.39 13.77
CA ARG A 86 7.87 -3.25 13.46
C ARG A 86 6.54 -3.72 12.90
N VAL A 87 6.58 -4.65 11.95
CA VAL A 87 5.43 -5.39 11.39
C VAL A 87 4.64 -6.03 12.53
N LYS A 88 5.27 -6.85 13.40
CA LYS A 88 4.58 -7.48 14.54
C LYS A 88 4.01 -6.48 15.56
N ALA A 89 4.55 -5.26 15.65
CA ALA A 89 3.97 -4.21 16.48
C ALA A 89 2.73 -3.58 15.80
N ALA A 90 2.83 -3.26 14.50
CA ALA A 90 1.70 -2.76 13.71
C ALA A 90 0.56 -3.79 13.62
N GLU A 91 0.86 -5.08 13.38
CA GLU A 91 -0.11 -6.18 13.39
C GLU A 91 -0.89 -6.24 14.70
N ARG A 92 -0.22 -6.10 15.85
CA ARG A 92 -0.89 -6.15 17.16
C ARG A 92 -1.86 -5.00 17.36
N ILE A 93 -1.54 -3.81 16.86
CA ILE A 93 -2.39 -2.62 16.99
C ILE A 93 -3.56 -2.69 16.01
N LEU A 94 -3.34 -3.21 14.79
CA LEU A 94 -4.38 -3.34 13.76
C LEU A 94 -5.32 -4.54 13.97
N ARG A 95 -4.88 -5.60 14.66
CA ARG A 95 -5.69 -6.82 14.88
C ARG A 95 -6.87 -6.65 15.83
N ASP A 96 -6.94 -5.57 16.60
CA ASP A 96 -8.08 -5.30 17.48
C ASP A 96 -9.34 -4.86 16.69
N ASP A 97 -9.28 -4.63 15.37
CA ASP A 97 -10.33 -3.90 14.63
C ASP A 97 -10.69 -4.42 13.20
N ARG A 98 -10.90 -5.75 13.01
CA ARG A 98 -11.93 -6.37 12.11
C ARG A 98 -11.76 -7.88 11.83
N HIS A 99 -12.84 -8.52 11.35
CA HIS A 99 -12.93 -9.94 10.96
C HIS A 99 -13.70 -10.13 9.63
N SER A 100 -13.44 -11.25 8.92
CA SER A 100 -14.25 -11.88 7.83
C SER A 100 -14.22 -11.26 6.41
N ASP A 101 -14.16 -11.97 5.27
CA ASP A 101 -13.71 -13.32 4.80
C ASP A 101 -13.81 -13.36 3.22
N ASN A 102 -13.25 -14.43 2.63
CA ASN A 102 -13.04 -14.93 1.24
C ASN A 102 -13.89 -14.59 -0.03
N LYS A 103 -13.14 -14.43 -1.15
CA LYS A 103 -13.08 -15.17 -2.47
C LYS A 103 -14.30 -15.77 -3.22
N VAL A 104 -14.20 -15.77 -4.58
CA VAL A 104 -14.32 -16.87 -5.61
C VAL A 104 -14.35 -16.21 -7.02
N GLY A 105 -13.56 -16.57 -8.06
CA GLY A 105 -13.75 -17.62 -9.12
C GLY A 105 -14.44 -17.08 -10.41
N GLY A 106 -14.22 -17.53 -11.67
CA GLY A 106 -13.23 -18.46 -12.28
C GLY A 106 -13.60 -18.97 -13.72
N LEU A 107 -12.59 -19.33 -14.54
CA LEU A 107 -12.62 -20.15 -15.80
C LEU A 107 -13.08 -19.57 -17.17
N ALA A 108 -12.74 -20.30 -18.25
CA ALA A 108 -12.72 -19.91 -19.67
C ALA A 108 -13.37 -20.96 -20.61
N HIS A 109 -13.44 -20.70 -21.93
CA HIS A 109 -13.68 -21.74 -22.96
C HIS A 109 -13.09 -21.42 -24.36
N THR A 110 -12.92 -22.47 -25.16
CA THR A 110 -12.28 -22.55 -26.50
C THR A 110 -13.24 -23.02 -27.59
N ASP A 111 -12.87 -22.86 -28.87
CA ASP A 111 -13.40 -23.63 -30.02
C ASP A 111 -12.31 -23.82 -31.11
N ASP A 112 -12.38 -24.93 -31.87
CA ASP A 112 -11.45 -25.35 -32.93
C ASP A 112 -12.12 -25.36 -34.33
N ASP A 113 -11.34 -25.28 -35.42
CA ASP A 113 -11.83 -25.54 -36.80
C ASP A 113 -10.79 -26.29 -37.69
N PHE A 114 -11.27 -26.92 -38.77
CA PHE A 114 -10.61 -27.98 -39.54
C PHE A 114 -9.98 -27.47 -40.86
N GLY A 115 -8.93 -28.12 -41.37
CA GLY A 115 -8.22 -27.67 -42.60
C GLY A 115 -7.33 -28.73 -43.28
N ASP A 116 -7.13 -28.56 -44.58
CA ASP A 116 -6.88 -29.59 -45.63
C ASP A 116 -5.44 -30.17 -45.74
N ILE A 117 -5.21 -31.10 -46.67
CA ILE A 117 -4.08 -32.05 -46.65
C ILE A 117 -2.76 -31.51 -47.25
N ASP A 118 -2.76 -30.46 -48.07
CA ASP A 118 -1.53 -29.74 -48.47
C ASP A 118 -1.24 -28.53 -47.56
N GLU A 119 -2.26 -28.04 -46.84
CA GLU A 119 -2.09 -27.27 -45.61
C GLU A 119 -1.20 -28.07 -44.65
N GLU A 120 -1.41 -29.38 -44.54
CA GLU A 120 -0.89 -30.24 -43.47
C GLU A 120 0.63 -30.18 -43.26
N ARG A 121 1.47 -29.98 -44.29
CA ARG A 121 2.93 -29.81 -44.07
C ARG A 121 3.28 -28.42 -43.54
N ARG A 122 2.60 -27.38 -44.01
CA ARG A 122 2.75 -26.00 -43.54
C ARG A 122 2.17 -25.86 -42.12
N LYS A 123 0.98 -26.41 -41.92
CA LYS A 123 0.27 -26.58 -40.66
C LYS A 123 1.11 -27.35 -39.64
N ARG A 124 1.70 -28.51 -39.96
CA ARG A 124 2.63 -29.21 -39.03
C ARG A 124 3.83 -28.36 -38.62
N LEU A 125 4.40 -27.55 -39.53
CA LEU A 125 5.50 -26.63 -39.21
C LEU A 125 5.03 -25.40 -38.40
N GLU A 126 3.82 -24.92 -38.62
CA GLU A 126 3.19 -23.81 -37.88
C GLU A 126 2.71 -24.29 -36.49
N GLU A 127 2.06 -25.45 -36.39
CA GLU A 127 1.72 -26.19 -35.17
C GLU A 127 2.98 -26.52 -34.35
N GLU A 128 4.07 -26.97 -34.96
CA GLU A 128 5.32 -27.19 -34.22
C GLU A 128 5.90 -25.86 -33.70
N LYS A 129 5.84 -24.78 -34.48
CA LYS A 129 6.24 -23.44 -34.02
C LYS A 129 5.35 -22.91 -32.89
N VAL A 130 4.04 -23.11 -32.99
CA VAL A 130 3.04 -22.73 -31.96
C VAL A 130 3.28 -23.56 -30.71
N ARG A 131 3.41 -24.89 -30.81
CA ARG A 131 3.72 -25.76 -29.68
C ARG A 131 5.05 -25.40 -29.01
N ARG A 132 6.12 -25.15 -29.78
CA ARG A 132 7.40 -24.63 -29.25
C ARG A 132 7.25 -23.24 -28.61
N LYS A 133 6.38 -22.37 -29.13
CA LYS A 133 6.08 -21.06 -28.52
C LYS A 133 5.36 -21.24 -27.18
N GLU A 134 4.30 -22.04 -27.13
CA GLU A 134 3.58 -22.36 -25.90
C GLU A 134 4.46 -23.06 -24.86
N GLU A 135 5.32 -24.00 -25.27
CA GLU A 135 6.28 -24.66 -24.38
C GLU A 135 7.26 -23.64 -23.78
N ARG A 136 7.70 -22.64 -24.56
CA ARG A 136 8.56 -21.54 -24.08
C ARG A 136 7.80 -20.57 -23.17
N GLU A 137 6.55 -20.21 -23.50
CA GLU A 137 5.69 -19.37 -22.64
C GLU A 137 5.40 -20.07 -21.31
N LYS A 138 4.98 -21.34 -21.33
CA LYS A 138 4.76 -22.16 -20.11
C LYS A 138 6.04 -22.31 -19.27
N LYS A 139 7.21 -22.43 -19.89
CA LYS A 139 8.51 -22.41 -19.18
C LYS A 139 8.79 -21.03 -18.56
N LEU A 140 8.59 -19.95 -19.31
CA LEU A 140 8.81 -18.57 -18.84
C LEU A 140 7.90 -18.25 -17.65
N ASP A 141 6.61 -18.58 -17.74
CA ASP A 141 5.65 -18.45 -16.64
C ASP A 141 6.09 -19.24 -15.40
N GLN A 142 6.63 -20.45 -15.58
CA GLN A 142 7.17 -21.23 -14.46
C GLN A 142 8.41 -20.59 -13.84
N LEU A 143 9.28 -19.93 -14.61
CA LEU A 143 10.44 -19.20 -14.09
C LEU A 143 10.00 -17.95 -13.32
N LEU A 144 9.08 -17.16 -13.89
CA LEU A 144 8.57 -15.94 -13.26
C LEU A 144 7.83 -16.25 -11.96
N ASN A 145 6.93 -17.25 -11.96
CA ASN A 145 6.13 -17.62 -10.78
C ASN A 145 6.91 -18.41 -9.71
N ARG A 146 8.11 -18.91 -10.01
CA ARG A 146 8.99 -19.59 -9.04
C ARG A 146 10.20 -18.79 -8.60
N SER A 147 10.41 -17.60 -9.15
CA SER A 147 11.48 -16.69 -8.76
C SER A 147 11.37 -16.33 -7.27
N LEU A 148 12.41 -16.65 -6.50
CA LEU A 148 12.48 -16.25 -5.10
C LEU A 148 12.52 -14.73 -4.95
N VAL A 149 13.13 -14.01 -5.91
CA VAL A 149 13.06 -12.53 -5.97
C VAL A 149 11.62 -12.05 -6.02
N GLY A 150 10.78 -12.66 -6.87
CA GLY A 150 9.36 -12.33 -6.98
C GLY A 150 8.63 -12.48 -5.64
N SER A 151 8.77 -13.64 -5.00
CA SER A 151 8.15 -13.90 -3.69
C SER A 151 8.67 -12.96 -2.59
N LYS A 152 9.97 -12.70 -2.54
CA LYS A 152 10.59 -11.78 -1.56
C LYS A 152 10.14 -10.32 -1.76
N MET A 153 9.94 -9.90 -3.01
CA MET A 153 9.41 -8.56 -3.30
C MET A 153 7.93 -8.44 -2.89
N GLN A 154 7.12 -9.48 -3.14
CA GLN A 154 5.72 -9.53 -2.67
C GLN A 154 5.64 -9.50 -1.13
N GLU A 155 6.49 -10.26 -0.43
CA GLU A 155 6.61 -10.24 1.04
C GLU A 155 6.96 -8.83 1.54
N LEU A 156 7.93 -8.16 0.91
CA LEU A 156 8.34 -6.81 1.26
C LEU A 156 7.23 -5.77 1.01
N LEU A 157 6.48 -5.89 -0.08
CA LEU A 157 5.31 -5.04 -0.37
C LEU A 157 4.18 -5.27 0.63
N GLY A 158 3.89 -6.52 1.01
CA GLY A 158 2.90 -6.83 2.06
C GLY A 158 3.27 -6.21 3.41
N ASN A 159 4.54 -6.34 3.82
CA ASN A 159 5.07 -5.70 5.02
C ASN A 159 5.00 -4.15 4.95
N TYR A 160 5.26 -3.57 3.78
CA TYR A 160 5.11 -2.14 3.55
C TYR A 160 3.64 -1.70 3.69
N LEU A 161 2.69 -2.42 3.11
CA LEU A 161 1.27 -2.06 3.15
C LEU A 161 0.69 -2.10 4.56
N LEU A 162 1.04 -3.09 5.37
CA LEU A 162 0.65 -3.13 6.78
C LEU A 162 1.20 -1.91 7.55
N MET A 163 2.47 -1.56 7.34
CA MET A 163 3.09 -0.39 7.97
C MET A 163 2.48 0.93 7.50
N GLU A 164 2.05 0.99 6.23
CA GLU A 164 1.41 2.16 5.63
C GLU A 164 -0.05 2.32 6.10
N GLN A 165 -0.78 1.21 6.30
CA GLN A 165 -2.08 1.18 6.97
C GLN A 165 -1.97 1.74 8.39
N TYR A 166 -1.08 1.15 9.21
CA TYR A 166 -0.85 1.61 10.57
C TYR A 166 -0.45 3.10 10.63
N TYR A 167 0.42 3.54 9.70
CA TYR A 167 0.77 4.96 9.59
C TYR A 167 -0.48 5.81 9.30
N MET A 168 -1.34 5.38 8.38
CA MET A 168 -2.53 6.15 7.96
C MET A 168 -3.51 6.32 9.13
N ASP A 169 -3.88 5.22 9.78
CA ASP A 169 -4.82 5.18 10.91
C ASP A 169 -4.34 6.09 12.05
N GLU A 170 -3.10 5.89 12.52
CA GLU A 170 -2.53 6.66 13.63
C GLU A 170 -2.26 8.12 13.28
N SER A 171 -1.90 8.45 12.03
CA SER A 171 -1.68 9.84 11.64
C SER A 171 -3.00 10.62 11.60
N ILE A 172 -4.06 10.02 11.05
CA ILE A 172 -5.39 10.63 10.97
C ILE A 172 -5.99 10.76 12.37
N ARG A 173 -5.87 9.73 13.21
CA ARG A 173 -6.31 9.78 14.61
C ARG A 173 -5.64 10.91 15.39
N LYS A 174 -4.34 11.13 15.20
CA LYS A 174 -3.60 12.21 15.87
C LYS A 174 -3.93 13.59 15.32
N ALA A 175 -4.19 13.71 14.01
CA ALA A 175 -4.69 14.97 13.43
C ALA A 175 -6.04 15.37 14.05
N ILE A 176 -6.95 14.40 14.25
CA ILE A 176 -8.24 14.60 14.92
C ILE A 176 -8.08 14.92 16.42
N ASP A 177 -7.16 14.25 17.14
CA ASP A 177 -6.92 14.50 18.57
C ASP A 177 -6.26 15.87 18.84
N THR A 178 -5.49 16.37 17.87
CA THR A 178 -4.83 17.69 17.92
C THR A 178 -5.73 18.82 17.40
N ASP A 179 -6.99 18.52 17.04
CA ASP A 179 -7.98 19.49 16.55
C ASP A 179 -8.42 20.44 17.67
N VAL A 180 -7.66 21.52 17.86
CA VAL A 180 -7.96 22.55 18.86
C VAL A 180 -9.24 23.28 18.46
N LYS A 181 -10.24 23.25 19.34
CA LYS A 181 -11.51 23.96 19.19
C LYS A 181 -11.34 25.49 19.33
N GLU A 182 -10.65 26.12 18.39
CA GLU A 182 -10.86 27.55 18.13
C GLU A 182 -12.24 27.74 17.48
N GLU A 183 -12.94 28.81 17.88
CA GLU A 183 -14.32 29.07 17.44
C GLU A 183 -14.38 29.31 15.92
N GLY A 184 -14.77 28.28 15.17
CA GLY A 184 -15.14 28.37 13.75
C GLY A 184 -14.19 27.72 12.73
N LEU A 185 -13.05 27.14 13.14
CA LEU A 185 -12.05 26.60 12.21
C LEU A 185 -12.11 25.06 12.07
N LEU A 186 -13.13 24.56 11.38
CA LEU A 186 -13.18 23.14 10.94
C LEU A 186 -12.24 22.84 9.75
N SER A 187 -11.71 23.84 9.05
CA SER A 187 -10.97 23.64 7.80
C SER A 187 -9.63 22.93 7.99
N SER A 188 -8.91 23.21 9.08
CA SER A 188 -7.56 22.68 9.35
C SER A 188 -7.55 21.16 9.40
N VAL A 189 -8.37 20.54 10.24
CA VAL A 189 -8.45 19.08 10.38
C VAL A 189 -8.94 18.41 9.09
N VAL A 190 -9.80 19.06 8.31
CA VAL A 190 -10.24 18.57 6.99
C VAL A 190 -9.07 18.54 6.01
N ASP A 191 -8.34 19.64 5.90
CA ASP A 191 -7.19 19.75 5.00
C ASP A 191 -6.06 18.77 5.40
N ASP A 192 -5.78 18.62 6.69
CA ASP A 192 -4.78 17.69 7.22
C ASP A 192 -5.13 16.21 6.96
N VAL A 193 -6.38 15.80 7.24
CA VAL A 193 -6.82 14.42 7.00
C VAL A 193 -6.83 14.09 5.50
N LEU A 194 -7.33 14.98 4.65
CA LEU A 194 -7.30 14.80 3.19
C LEU A 194 -5.86 14.81 2.63
N PHE A 195 -4.98 15.63 3.21
CA PHE A 195 -3.55 15.63 2.86
C PHE A 195 -2.88 14.30 3.25
N LEU A 196 -3.15 13.77 4.45
CA LEU A 196 -2.62 12.49 4.91
C LEU A 196 -3.07 11.31 4.05
N VAL A 197 -4.36 11.21 3.70
CA VAL A 197 -4.86 10.17 2.78
C VAL A 197 -4.17 10.29 1.42
N ARG A 198 -4.13 11.51 0.83
CA ARG A 198 -3.46 11.78 -0.45
C ARG A 198 -1.97 11.44 -0.41
N LYS A 199 -1.29 11.71 0.69
CA LYS A 199 0.15 11.40 0.91
C LYS A 199 0.39 9.89 0.91
N CYS A 200 -0.48 9.11 1.54
CA CYS A 200 -0.35 7.65 1.56
C CYS A 200 -0.64 7.04 0.18
N VAL A 201 -1.69 7.49 -0.51
CA VAL A 201 -1.98 7.05 -1.89
C VAL A 201 -0.82 7.37 -2.85
N ARG A 202 -0.21 8.56 -2.76
CA ARG A 202 0.98 8.90 -3.56
C ARG A 202 2.19 8.02 -3.26
N ARG A 203 2.41 7.65 -1.99
CA ARG A 203 3.48 6.69 -1.62
C ARG A 203 3.19 5.29 -2.14
N ALA A 204 1.94 4.83 -2.07
CA ALA A 204 1.51 3.57 -2.67
C ALA A 204 1.69 3.54 -4.20
N MET A 205 1.35 4.62 -4.91
CA MET A 205 1.65 4.74 -6.36
C MET A 205 3.15 4.65 -6.66
N SER A 206 3.99 5.18 -5.77
CA SER A 206 5.46 5.14 -5.91
C SER A 206 6.06 3.73 -5.75
N SER A 207 5.26 2.74 -5.30
CA SER A 207 5.68 1.33 -5.26
C SER A 207 5.64 0.63 -6.62
N GLY A 208 4.92 1.19 -7.61
CA GLY A 208 4.67 0.55 -8.90
C GLY A 208 3.68 -0.64 -8.87
N SER A 209 3.16 -1.02 -7.70
CA SER A 209 2.19 -2.13 -7.56
C SER A 209 0.75 -1.59 -7.52
N VAL A 210 -0.11 -2.16 -8.39
CA VAL A 210 -1.55 -1.86 -8.41
C VAL A 210 -2.21 -2.32 -7.11
N ASP A 211 -1.86 -3.51 -6.61
CA ASP A 211 -2.36 -4.04 -5.32
C ASP A 211 -2.06 -3.07 -4.17
N CYS A 212 -0.89 -2.43 -4.19
CA CYS A 212 -0.53 -1.44 -3.19
C CYS A 212 -1.40 -0.19 -3.24
N VAL A 213 -1.74 0.30 -4.44
CA VAL A 213 -2.64 1.44 -4.63
C VAL A 213 -4.06 1.07 -4.18
N CYS A 214 -4.56 -0.11 -4.57
CA CYS A 214 -5.86 -0.63 -4.14
C CYS A 214 -5.95 -0.77 -2.62
N ALA A 215 -4.94 -1.36 -1.97
CA ALA A 215 -4.89 -1.48 -0.52
C ALA A 215 -4.85 -0.12 0.19
N ALA A 216 -4.06 0.83 -0.29
CA ALA A 216 -4.01 2.17 0.29
C ALA A 216 -5.35 2.92 0.17
N LEU A 217 -6.07 2.77 -0.95
CA LEU A 217 -7.42 3.31 -1.11
C LEU A 217 -8.43 2.62 -0.18
N ASN A 218 -8.39 1.29 -0.11
CA ASN A 218 -9.26 0.48 0.75
C ASN A 218 -9.02 0.73 2.26
N ASN A 219 -7.85 1.21 2.66
CA ASN A 219 -7.59 1.70 4.02
C ASN A 219 -8.14 3.12 4.22
N GLY A 220 -7.96 4.01 3.25
CA GLY A 220 -8.37 5.42 3.36
C GLY A 220 -9.88 5.64 3.33
N VAL A 221 -10.62 4.91 2.50
CA VAL A 221 -12.08 5.08 2.35
C VAL A 221 -12.84 4.84 3.67
N PRO A 222 -12.66 3.71 4.39
CA PRO A 222 -13.32 3.49 5.68
C PRO A 222 -12.97 4.52 6.75
N LEU A 223 -11.74 5.05 6.78
CA LEU A 223 -11.35 6.08 7.74
C LEU A 223 -12.13 7.39 7.51
N LEU A 224 -12.31 7.78 6.24
CA LEU A 224 -13.08 8.95 5.85
C LEU A 224 -14.58 8.75 6.16
N GLU A 225 -15.15 7.62 5.73
CA GLU A 225 -16.58 7.31 5.88
C GLU A 225 -17.03 7.07 7.33
N THR A 226 -16.15 6.56 8.20
CA THR A 226 -16.53 6.17 9.57
C THR A 226 -15.91 7.06 10.65
N THR A 227 -14.59 7.21 10.68
CA THR A 227 -13.88 7.89 11.77
C THR A 227 -13.97 9.40 11.61
N PHE A 228 -13.62 9.88 10.41
CA PHE A 228 -13.63 11.31 10.11
C PHE A 228 -15.06 11.86 9.98
N TYR A 229 -15.98 11.14 9.32
CA TYR A 229 -17.40 11.51 9.31
C TYR A 229 -17.98 11.67 10.72
N ARG A 230 -17.69 10.72 11.63
CA ARG A 230 -18.18 10.77 13.01
C ARG A 230 -17.59 11.97 13.77
N HIS A 231 -16.33 12.32 13.54
CA HIS A 231 -15.71 13.53 14.11
C HIS A 231 -16.45 14.79 13.64
N LEU A 232 -16.61 14.97 12.33
CA LEU A 232 -17.32 16.12 11.75
C LEU A 232 -18.77 16.20 12.22
N TYR A 233 -19.50 15.07 12.25
CA TYR A 233 -20.87 15.02 12.71
C TYR A 233 -21.00 15.49 14.17
N ASN A 234 -20.15 14.97 15.06
CA ASN A 234 -20.13 15.36 16.47
C ASN A 234 -19.73 16.84 16.66
N ALA A 235 -18.75 17.33 15.90
CA ALA A 235 -18.30 18.72 15.95
C ALA A 235 -19.40 19.69 15.49
N ILE A 236 -20.09 19.37 14.37
CA ILE A 236 -21.24 20.13 13.88
C ILE A 236 -22.39 20.10 14.90
N GLN A 237 -22.74 18.93 15.44
CA GLN A 237 -23.80 18.81 16.44
C GLN A 237 -23.51 19.63 17.70
N ALA A 238 -22.25 19.67 18.17
CA ALA A 238 -21.83 20.51 19.28
C ALA A 238 -21.87 22.02 18.97
N GLY A 239 -21.68 22.41 17.70
CA GLY A 239 -21.76 23.79 17.22
C GLY A 239 -23.18 24.34 17.00
N TYR A 240 -24.21 23.50 17.03
CA TYR A 240 -25.62 23.92 16.93
C TYR A 240 -26.29 24.00 18.32
N PRO A 241 -26.52 25.19 18.89
CA PRO A 241 -27.14 25.36 20.20
C PRO A 241 -28.68 25.21 20.16
N SER A 242 -29.18 24.14 19.56
CA SER A 242 -30.63 23.91 19.36
C SER A 242 -31.40 23.72 20.68
N THR A 243 -30.77 23.12 21.69
CA THR A 243 -31.33 22.99 23.04
C THR A 243 -31.15 24.25 23.86
N ASN A 244 -29.92 24.75 23.93
CA ASN A 244 -29.55 25.80 24.88
C ASN A 244 -30.17 27.15 24.55
N PHE A 245 -30.14 27.58 23.27
CA PHE A 245 -30.72 28.87 22.87
C PHE A 245 -32.24 28.91 23.12
N ALA A 246 -32.95 27.81 22.84
CA ALA A 246 -34.38 27.72 23.10
C ALA A 246 -34.71 27.76 24.60
N THR A 247 -33.95 27.04 25.44
CA THR A 247 -34.14 27.08 26.91
C THR A 247 -33.73 28.41 27.53
N GLU A 248 -32.67 29.04 27.05
CA GLU A 248 -32.16 30.32 27.55
C GLU A 248 -33.06 31.48 27.16
N ALA A 249 -33.61 31.48 25.93
CA ALA A 249 -34.64 32.41 25.51
C ALA A 249 -35.94 32.23 26.31
N LEU A 250 -36.38 30.98 26.57
CA LEU A 250 -37.53 30.68 27.43
C LEU A 250 -37.31 31.16 28.87
N GLN A 251 -36.15 30.88 29.46
CA GLN A 251 -35.81 31.31 30.82
C GLN A 251 -35.75 32.83 30.93
N THR A 252 -35.14 33.51 29.94
CA THR A 252 -35.08 34.98 29.87
C THR A 252 -36.48 35.59 29.77
N ALA A 253 -37.35 35.02 28.93
CA ALA A 253 -38.74 35.46 28.80
C ALA A 253 -39.54 35.24 30.10
N GLN A 254 -39.38 34.08 30.76
CA GLN A 254 -40.03 33.78 32.05
C GLN A 254 -39.57 34.72 33.16
N ASN A 255 -38.26 35.02 33.22
CA ASN A 255 -37.70 35.96 34.19
C ASN A 255 -38.25 37.38 33.96
N ALA A 256 -38.26 37.86 32.71
CA ALA A 256 -38.84 39.16 32.35
C ALA A 256 -40.34 39.25 32.70
N TYR A 257 -41.11 38.20 32.40
CA TYR A 257 -42.55 38.16 32.73
C TYR A 257 -42.78 38.21 34.25
N SER A 258 -41.95 37.50 35.02
CA SER A 258 -42.00 37.49 36.48
C SER A 258 -41.70 38.87 37.07
N VAL A 259 -40.70 39.59 36.54
CA VAL A 259 -40.39 40.97 36.96
C VAL A 259 -41.56 41.92 36.67
N ILE A 260 -42.21 41.80 35.51
CA ILE A 260 -43.38 42.62 35.14
C ILE A 260 -44.57 42.37 36.08
N GLN A 261 -44.81 41.12 36.49
CA GLN A 261 -45.90 40.79 37.43
C GLN A 261 -45.64 41.37 38.83
N HIS A 262 -44.42 41.24 39.36
CA HIS A 262 -44.05 41.82 40.66
C HIS A 262 -44.06 43.37 40.63
N GLY A 263 -43.63 44.00 39.53
CA GLY A 263 -43.71 45.45 39.34
C GLY A 263 -45.16 45.98 39.32
N LYS A 264 -46.09 45.22 38.72
CA LYS A 264 -47.53 45.56 38.75
C LYS A 264 -48.14 45.42 40.13
N THR A 265 -47.78 44.40 40.91
CA THR A 265 -48.27 44.28 42.30
C THR A 265 -47.74 45.40 43.18
N ALA A 266 -46.46 45.76 43.06
CA ALA A 266 -45.87 46.88 43.80
C ALA A 266 -46.57 48.23 43.52
N MET A 267 -46.91 48.54 42.26
CA MET A 267 -47.66 49.77 41.94
C MET A 267 -49.10 49.78 42.48
N PHE A 268 -49.76 48.62 42.57
CA PHE A 268 -51.11 48.53 43.15
C PHE A 268 -51.11 48.81 44.66
N PHE A 269 -50.08 48.39 45.39
CA PHE A 269 -49.94 48.66 46.83
C PHE A 269 -49.43 50.08 47.16
N ALA A 270 -48.85 50.80 46.20
CA ALA A 270 -48.38 52.18 46.38
C ALA A 270 -49.46 53.25 46.10
N SER A 271 -50.70 52.83 45.81
CA SER A 271 -51.82 53.71 45.42
C SER A 271 -52.99 53.70 46.41
N HIS A 272 -52.72 53.41 47.69
CA HIS A 272 -53.62 53.53 48.86
C HIS A 272 -52.88 54.23 50.00
#